data_AF-D8F7J8-F1
#
_entry.id   AF-D8F7J8-F1
#
_cell.length_a   1.000
_cell.length_b   1.000
_cell.length_c   1.000
_cell.angle_alpha   90.00
_cell.angle_beta   90.00
_cell.angle_gamma   90.00
#
_symmetry.space_group_name_H-M   'P 1'
#
loop_
_entity.id
_entity.type
_entity.pdbx_description
1 polymer ?
#
loop_
_entity_poly.entity_id
_entity_poly.type
_entity_poly.pdbx_seq_one_letter_code
_entity_poly.pdbx_strand_id
1 'polypeptide(L)' 'MINELDQELERRGHRYCRWADDFLILVKSERAAKRVMDGIVKYLEEELQLPV' A
#
# COMPACT_ATOMS: atom_id res chain seq x y z
N MET A 1 -12.20 -2.86 -11.43
CA MET A 1 -11.77 -4.01 -10.62
C MET A 1 -11.05 -3.42 -9.43
N ILE A 2 -11.66 -3.46 -8.24
CA ILE A 2 -11.09 -2.88 -7.02
C ILE A 2 -10.35 -4.02 -6.32
N ASN A 3 -9.04 -3.90 -6.16
CA ASN A 3 -8.20 -4.88 -5.47
C ASN A 3 -8.30 -4.70 -3.95
N GLU A 4 -8.00 -5.74 -3.16
CA GLU A 4 -8.02 -5.62 -1.70
C GLU A 4 -7.03 -4.57 -1.18
N LEU A 5 -5.85 -4.46 -1.82
CA LEU A 5 -4.88 -3.40 -1.50
C LEU A 5 -5.45 -1.99 -1.71
N ASP A 6 -6.25 -1.78 -2.76
CA ASP A 6 -6.83 -0.46 -3.05
C ASP A 6 -7.84 -0.10 -1.95
N GLN A 7 -8.68 -1.05 -1.53
CA GLN A 7 -9.64 -0.85 -0.43
C GLN A 7 -8.91 -0.52 0.88
N GLU A 8 -7.80 -1.20 1.15
CA GLU A 8 -7.02 -0.95 2.37
C GLU A 8 -6.33 0.42 2.33
N LEU A 9 -5.82 0.84 1.18
CA LEU A 9 -5.22 2.17 1.00
C LEU A 9 -6.26 3.29 1.13
N GLU A 10 -7.46 3.11 0.58
CA GLU A 10 -8.60 4.02 0.76
C GLU A 10 -9.04 4.09 2.22
N ARG A 11 -9.19 2.94 2.89
CA ARG A 11 -9.55 2.84 4.31
C ARG A 11 -8.53 3.53 5.22
N ARG A 12 -7.23 3.41 4.89
CA ARG A 12 -6.14 4.10 5.60
C ARG A 12 -6.01 5.58 5.23
N GLY A 13 -6.76 6.07 4.23
CA GLY A 13 -6.74 7.46 3.79
C GLY A 13 -5.45 7.86 3.07
N HIS A 14 -4.79 6.92 2.40
CA HIS A 14 -3.56 7.18 1.65
C HIS A 14 -3.87 7.76 0.27
N ARG A 15 -2.99 8.66 -0.20
CA ARG A 15 -2.96 9.06 -1.60
C ARG A 15 -2.06 8.11 -2.35
N TYR A 16 -2.58 7.47 -3.39
CA TYR A 16 -1.84 6.51 -4.17
C TYR A 16 -2.19 6.60 -5.66
N CYS A 17 -1.34 6.03 -6.50
CA CYS A 17 -1.56 5.80 -7.92
C CYS A 17 -1.21 4.34 -8.20
N ARG A 18 -1.95 3.70 -9.10
CA ARG A 18 -1.72 2.31 -9.49
C ARG A 18 -1.85 2.13 -10.99
N TRP A 19 -0.95 1.35 -11.57
CA TRP A 19 -0.97 0.94 -12.96
C TRP A 19 -0.62 -0.55 -13.06
N ALA A 20 -1.62 -1.38 -13.42
CA ALA A 20 -1.49 -2.84 -13.39
C ALA A 20 -0.97 -3.32 -12.02
N ASP A 21 0.23 -3.91 -11.99
CA ASP A 21 0.86 -4.46 -10.78
C ASP A 21 1.72 -3.42 -10.05
N ASP A 22 2.09 -2.32 -10.72
CA ASP A 22 2.88 -1.24 -10.12
C ASP A 22 1.99 -0.27 -9.37
N PHE A 23 2.43 0.15 -8.17
CA PHE A 23 1.73 1.15 -7.37
C PHE A 23 2.70 2.10 -6.66
N LEU A 24 2.20 3.29 -6.38
CA LEU A 24 2.94 4.38 -5.72
C LEU A 24 2.07 4.96 -4.60
N ILE A 25 2.62 5.07 -3.39
CA ILE A 25 1.95 5.72 -2.26
C ILE A 25 2.67 7.03 -1.94
N LEU A 26 1.93 8.14 -1.97
CA LEU A 26 2.47 9.49 -1.85
C LEU A 26 2.31 10.02 -0.43
N VAL A 27 3.42 10.15 0.28
CA VAL A 27 3.49 10.65 1.65
C VAL A 27 4.38 11.89 1.77
N LYS A 28 4.24 12.63 2.88
CA LYS A 28 4.89 13.95 3.04
C LYS A 28 6.34 13.90 3.57
N SER A 29 6.82 12.77 4.06
CA SER A 29 8.16 12.65 4.63
C SER A 29 8.74 11.24 4.53
N GLU A 30 10.06 11.14 4.53
CA GLU A 30 10.77 9.85 4.48
C GLU A 30 10.42 8.95 5.67
N ARG A 31 10.33 9.51 6.88
CA ARG A 31 9.90 8.75 8.07
C ARG A 31 8.49 8.18 7.91
N ALA A 32 7.57 8.93 7.31
CA ALA A 32 6.24 8.43 7.01
C ALA A 32 6.28 7.35 5.92
N ALA A 33 7.16 7.49 4.92
CA ALA A 33 7.34 6.51 3.85
C ALA A 33 7.79 5.16 4.39
N LYS A 34 8.81 5.13 5.25
CA LYS A 34 9.28 3.89 5.89
C LYS A 34 8.18 3.20 6.69
N ARG A 35 7.48 3.95 7.54
CA ARG A 35 6.36 3.42 8.34
C ARG A 35 5.23 2.85 7.47
N VAL A 36 4.88 3.55 6.38
CA VAL A 36 3.81 3.08 5.47
C VAL A 36 4.29 1.86 4.69
N MET A 37 5.53 1.85 4.21
CA MET A 37 6.13 0.71 3.51
C MET A 37 6.06 -0.55 4.39
N ASP A 38 6.59 -0.50 5.61
CA ASP A 38 6.59 -1.64 6.54
C ASP A 38 5.16 -2.17 6.78
N GLY A 39 4.19 -1.27 6.94
CA GLY A 39 2.79 -1.63 7.16
C GLY A 39 2.04 -2.14 5.93
N ILE A 40 2.51 -1.84 4.72
CA ILE A 40 1.95 -2.37 3.47
C ILE A 40 2.58 -3.70 3.12
N VAL A 41 3.91 -3.83 3.24
CA VAL A 41 4.62 -5.11 3.08
C VAL A 41 3.99 -6.17 3.99
N LYS A 42 3.83 -5.84 5.28
CA LYS A 42 3.19 -6.75 6.25
C LYS A 42 1.76 -7.16 5.83
N TYR A 43 0.97 -6.23 5.30
CA TYR A 43 -0.40 -6.52 4.85
C TYR A 43 -0.39 -7.45 3.62
N LEU A 44 0.49 -7.19 2.65
CA LEU A 44 0.63 -8.01 1.46
C LEU A 44 1.05 -9.45 1.81
N GLU A 45 2.01 -9.61 2.71
CA GLU A 45 2.52 -10.92 3.13
C GLU A 45 1.52 -11.69 4.02
N GLU A 46 0.96 -11.04 5.04
CA GLU A 46 0.14 -11.73 6.05
C GLU A 46 -1.33 -11.89 5.65
N GLU A 47 -1.93 -10.88 5.01
CA GLU A 47 -3.36 -10.88 4.70
C GLU A 47 -3.64 -11.37 3.28
N LEU A 48 -2.85 -10.92 2.29
CA LEU A 48 -3.05 -11.31 0.89
C LEU A 48 -2.19 -12.49 0.44
N GLN A 49 -1.21 -12.90 1.26
CA GLN A 49 -0.27 -13.98 0.95
C GLN A 49 0.46 -13.77 -0.39
N LEU A 50 0.74 -12.50 -0.72
CA LEU A 50 1.43 -12.11 -1.94
C LEU A 50 2.93 -11.93 -1.66
N PRO A 51 3.80 -12.35 -2.59
CA PRO A 51 5.22 -12.00 -2.52
C PRO A 51 5.39 -10.50 -2.76
N VAL A 52 6.28 -9.87 -2.00
CA VAL A 52 6.62 -8.45 -2.09
C VAL A 52 8.07 -8.27 -2.52
#